data_AF-A0A6J4XA15-F1
#
_entry.id   AF-A0A6J4XA15-F1
#
_cell.length_a   1.000
_cell.length_b   1.000
_cell.length_c   1.000
_cell.angle_alpha   90.00
_cell.angle_beta   90.00
_cell.angle_gamma   90.00
#
_symmetry.space_group_name_H-M   'P 1'
#
loop_
_entity.id
_entity.type
_entity.pdbx_description
1 polymer ?
#
loop_
_entity_poly.entity_id
_entity_poly.type
_entity_poly.pdbx_seq_one_letter_code
_entity_poly.pdbx_strand_id
1 'polypeptide(L)'
;MPKTVLVISTLNTKQPETLYLKDKIKACGLQPLLMDISMRGTIASLADITPDRVAAAGGGNFDEIRNSKDRTQITNITIAGASKIAKQLQAEGKIHGVTGMGGATGTFMITEVMRTLPFGVPKLMISSAAALPGLSTRYIGTGDITLFHSVIELSGLSDLLKNVFDRAAHAIAGMILGEMTPPNTGKGKAIAMTMLGPCDKCANGVQNALQESGYQVIGFHAAGICDRAMEEMISLEMFQGIIDLAPGGVGEHLFGFMRDSGPNRLESAGKVGIPQIISTCSVNHITPSKSKYTSEHRQRRKYDLDNLRTWLRISPDELNKVANAFAEKLNRARSPVRILIPLKGWSSADLPGNPTYDPAEDRLFTEVLRKKLKTDLQIVEVDANMEDPEFAQAVVENALKIF
;
A
#
# COMPACT_ATOMS: atom_id res chain seq x y z
N MET A 1 -18.08 17.50 -21.95
CA MET A 1 -19.06 16.65 -21.23
C MET A 1 -18.77 16.75 -19.74
N PRO A 2 -19.77 16.69 -18.84
CA PRO A 2 -19.52 16.70 -17.41
C PRO A 2 -18.66 15.49 -17.00
N LYS A 3 -17.73 15.69 -16.06
CA LYS A 3 -16.93 14.58 -15.50
C LYS A 3 -17.85 13.65 -14.70
N THR A 4 -17.64 12.36 -14.84
CA THR A 4 -18.49 11.32 -14.24
C THR A 4 -17.94 10.80 -12.91
N VAL A 5 -18.80 10.62 -11.91
CA VAL A 5 -18.48 9.96 -10.63
C VAL A 5 -19.21 8.64 -10.54
N LEU A 6 -18.49 7.55 -10.30
CA LEU A 6 -19.10 6.28 -9.94
C LEU A 6 -19.59 6.33 -8.49
N VAL A 7 -20.89 6.15 -8.26
CA VAL A 7 -21.48 6.09 -6.91
C VAL A 7 -21.86 4.63 -6.63
N ILE A 8 -21.11 3.99 -5.73
CA ILE A 8 -21.32 2.58 -5.36
C ILE A 8 -22.10 2.52 -4.04
N SER A 9 -23.19 1.75 -4.01
CA SER A 9 -24.02 1.60 -2.81
C SER A 9 -24.81 0.29 -2.82
N THR A 10 -25.38 -0.06 -1.67
CA THR A 10 -26.36 -1.15 -1.51
C THR A 10 -27.77 -0.56 -1.50
N LEU A 11 -28.35 -0.34 -2.69
CA LEU A 11 -29.64 0.38 -2.82
C LEU A 11 -30.78 -0.33 -2.09
N ASN A 12 -30.74 -1.66 -1.94
CA ASN A 12 -31.76 -2.41 -1.21
C ASN A 12 -31.98 -1.94 0.24
N THR A 13 -30.99 -1.25 0.83
CA THR A 13 -31.06 -0.71 2.19
C THR A 13 -30.79 0.79 2.27
N LYS A 14 -30.07 1.36 1.30
CA LYS A 14 -29.58 2.76 1.33
C LYS A 14 -30.07 3.60 0.15
N GLN A 15 -31.20 3.23 -0.45
CA GLN A 15 -31.70 3.93 -1.64
C GLN A 15 -31.96 5.43 -1.38
N PRO A 16 -32.74 5.86 -0.35
CA PRO A 16 -32.99 7.29 -0.12
C PRO A 16 -31.71 8.11 0.04
N GLU A 17 -30.75 7.60 0.82
CA GLU A 17 -29.45 8.21 1.07
C GLU A 17 -28.62 8.32 -0.20
N THR A 18 -28.59 7.25 -1.00
CA THR A 18 -27.85 7.21 -2.28
C THR A 18 -28.41 8.18 -3.30
N LEU A 19 -29.74 8.30 -3.38
CA LEU A 19 -30.39 9.24 -4.28
C LEU A 19 -30.13 10.70 -3.85
N TYR A 20 -30.16 10.99 -2.54
CA TYR A 20 -29.79 12.32 -2.04
C TYR A 20 -28.35 12.69 -2.42
N LEU A 21 -27.39 11.79 -2.18
CA LEU A 21 -25.99 12.01 -2.54
C LEU A 21 -25.84 12.20 -4.07
N LYS A 22 -26.54 11.39 -4.87
CA LYS A 22 -26.57 11.50 -6.34
C LYS A 22 -27.01 12.89 -6.77
N ASP A 23 -28.10 13.41 -6.22
CA ASP A 23 -28.64 14.72 -6.57
C ASP A 23 -27.67 15.84 -6.19
N LYS A 24 -26.98 15.71 -5.04
CA LYS A 24 -25.97 16.67 -4.60
C LYS A 24 -24.71 16.66 -5.46
N ILE A 25 -24.23 15.49 -5.89
CA ILE A 25 -23.13 15.37 -6.86
C ILE A 25 -23.52 16.02 -8.18
N LYS A 26 -24.76 15.81 -8.64
CA LYS A 26 -25.29 16.46 -9.85
C LYS A 26 -25.35 17.98 -9.72
N ALA A 27 -25.78 18.49 -8.57
CA ALA A 27 -25.79 19.93 -8.28
C ALA A 27 -24.38 20.55 -8.26
N CYS A 28 -23.34 19.76 -7.97
CA CYS A 28 -21.94 20.18 -8.06
C CYS A 28 -21.38 20.17 -9.50
N GLY A 29 -22.21 19.92 -10.53
CA GLY A 29 -21.79 19.93 -11.94
C GLY A 29 -21.15 18.63 -12.44
N LEU A 30 -21.29 17.54 -11.69
CA LEU A 30 -20.77 16.22 -12.06
C LEU A 30 -21.90 15.29 -12.52
N GLN A 31 -21.55 14.28 -13.32
CA GLN A 31 -22.50 13.25 -13.73
C GLN A 31 -22.38 12.03 -12.81
N PRO A 32 -23.34 11.74 -11.93
CA PRO A 32 -23.32 10.51 -11.16
C PRO A 32 -23.69 9.31 -12.04
N LEU A 33 -22.93 8.23 -11.90
CA LEU A 33 -23.22 6.91 -12.46
C LEU A 33 -23.43 5.94 -11.29
N LEU A 34 -24.64 5.43 -11.10
CA LEU A 34 -24.96 4.56 -9.97
C LEU A 34 -24.58 3.11 -10.26
N MET A 35 -23.89 2.48 -9.31
CA MET A 35 -23.64 1.05 -9.27
C MET A 35 -24.21 0.45 -7.98
N ASP A 36 -25.11 -0.51 -8.15
CA ASP A 36 -25.72 -1.23 -7.04
C ASP A 36 -24.99 -2.55 -6.78
N ILE A 37 -24.43 -2.68 -5.59
CA ILE A 37 -23.77 -3.89 -5.09
C ILE A 37 -24.63 -4.62 -4.04
N SER A 38 -25.94 -4.36 -4.02
CA SER A 38 -26.88 -5.11 -3.19
C SER A 38 -26.76 -6.60 -3.49
N MET A 39 -26.62 -7.41 -2.44
CA MET A 39 -26.62 -8.88 -2.55
C MET A 39 -27.98 -9.49 -2.19
N ARG A 40 -28.97 -8.64 -1.88
CA ARG A 40 -30.33 -9.01 -1.48
C ARG A 40 -31.32 -7.99 -2.01
N GLY A 41 -32.60 -8.35 -1.98
CA GLY A 41 -33.71 -7.50 -2.41
C GLY A 41 -34.54 -8.18 -3.50
N THR A 42 -35.82 -7.79 -3.57
CA THR A 42 -36.78 -8.27 -4.57
C THR A 42 -37.25 -7.17 -5.52
N ILE A 43 -36.95 -5.91 -5.18
CA ILE A 43 -37.32 -4.74 -5.98
C ILE A 43 -36.23 -4.51 -7.02
N ALA A 44 -36.64 -4.19 -8.26
CA ALA A 44 -35.72 -3.83 -9.33
C ALA A 44 -34.88 -2.60 -8.93
N SER A 45 -33.57 -2.69 -9.14
CA SER A 45 -32.64 -1.62 -8.79
C SER A 45 -32.80 -0.42 -9.72
N LEU A 46 -32.72 0.80 -9.16
CA LEU A 46 -32.73 2.06 -9.92
C LEU A 46 -31.32 2.48 -10.41
N ALA A 47 -30.33 1.61 -10.27
CA ALA A 47 -28.96 1.90 -10.66
C ALA A 47 -28.71 1.72 -12.17
N ASP A 48 -27.77 2.51 -12.70
CA ASP A 48 -27.30 2.39 -14.08
C ASP A 48 -26.52 1.08 -14.31
N ILE A 49 -25.89 0.57 -13.25
CA ILE A 49 -25.21 -0.72 -13.19
C ILE A 49 -25.90 -1.54 -12.10
N THR A 50 -26.72 -2.51 -12.52
CA THR A 50 -27.58 -3.31 -11.65
C THR A 50 -26.82 -4.43 -10.93
N PRO A 51 -27.38 -5.01 -9.84
CA PRO A 51 -26.78 -6.14 -9.15
C PRO A 51 -26.56 -7.35 -10.06
N ASP A 52 -27.48 -7.62 -11.00
CA ASP A 52 -27.33 -8.68 -12.01
C ASP A 52 -26.09 -8.50 -12.88
N ARG A 53 -25.85 -7.27 -13.33
CA ARG A 53 -24.67 -6.94 -14.14
C ARG A 53 -23.38 -7.06 -13.32
N VAL A 54 -23.41 -6.65 -12.05
CA VAL A 54 -22.29 -6.84 -11.12
C VAL A 54 -22.02 -8.32 -10.88
N ALA A 55 -23.05 -9.12 -10.58
CA ALA A 55 -22.93 -10.55 -10.36
C ALA A 55 -22.35 -11.27 -11.58
N ALA A 56 -22.88 -10.99 -12.77
CA ALA A 56 -22.41 -11.57 -14.03
C ALA A 56 -20.94 -11.20 -14.31
N ALA A 57 -20.54 -9.95 -14.07
CA ALA A 57 -19.15 -9.53 -14.22
C ALA A 57 -18.19 -10.24 -13.24
N GLY A 58 -18.70 -10.64 -12.08
CA GLY A 58 -18.00 -11.42 -11.06
C GLY A 58 -17.99 -12.93 -11.31
N GLY A 59 -18.63 -13.40 -12.38
CA GLY A 59 -18.73 -14.83 -12.72
C GLY A 59 -19.82 -15.58 -11.97
N GLY A 60 -20.81 -14.89 -11.40
CA GLY A 60 -21.95 -15.50 -10.72
C GLY A 60 -23.29 -15.04 -11.27
N ASN A 61 -24.37 -15.52 -10.65
CA ASN A 61 -25.74 -15.12 -10.93
C ASN A 61 -26.35 -14.42 -9.71
N PHE A 62 -27.12 -13.35 -9.93
CA PHE A 62 -27.68 -12.58 -8.82
C PHE A 62 -28.74 -13.35 -8.02
N ASP A 63 -29.55 -14.21 -8.66
CA ASP A 63 -30.52 -15.06 -7.96
C ASP A 63 -29.82 -16.08 -7.05
N GLU A 64 -28.69 -16.64 -7.48
CA GLU A 64 -27.85 -17.52 -6.65
C GLU A 64 -27.25 -16.76 -5.47
N ILE A 65 -26.69 -15.58 -5.72
CA ILE A 65 -26.15 -14.69 -4.68
C ILE A 65 -27.23 -14.37 -3.63
N ARG A 66 -28.42 -13.98 -4.10
CA ARG A 66 -29.55 -13.59 -3.24
C ARG A 66 -30.00 -14.73 -2.34
N ASN A 67 -29.99 -15.95 -2.85
CA ASN A 67 -30.48 -17.15 -2.14
C ASN A 67 -29.38 -17.88 -1.34
N SER A 68 -28.11 -17.53 -1.55
CA SER A 68 -27.00 -18.16 -0.85
C SER A 68 -26.91 -17.74 0.62
N LYS A 69 -26.48 -18.69 1.47
CA LYS A 69 -26.12 -18.45 2.88
C LYS A 69 -24.62 -18.24 3.07
N ASP A 70 -23.80 -18.54 2.06
CA ASP A 70 -22.35 -18.32 2.12
C ASP A 70 -22.04 -16.85 1.85
N ARG A 71 -21.95 -16.08 2.94
CA ARG A 71 -21.65 -14.64 2.89
C ARG A 71 -20.30 -14.33 2.27
N THR A 72 -19.30 -15.19 2.48
CA THR A 72 -17.94 -14.94 1.99
C THR A 72 -17.91 -15.07 0.47
N GLN A 73 -18.48 -16.16 -0.05
CA GLN A 73 -18.55 -16.42 -1.49
C GLN A 73 -19.29 -15.29 -2.22
N ILE A 74 -20.48 -14.91 -1.77
CA ILE A 74 -21.27 -13.87 -2.45
C ILE A 74 -20.61 -12.49 -2.38
N THR A 75 -19.94 -12.17 -1.27
CA THR A 75 -19.22 -10.91 -1.12
C THR A 75 -18.05 -10.85 -2.10
N ASN A 76 -17.30 -11.95 -2.23
CA ASN A 76 -16.17 -12.03 -3.15
C ASN A 76 -16.60 -11.90 -4.63
N ILE A 77 -17.67 -12.59 -5.04
CA ILE A 77 -18.22 -12.48 -6.40
C ILE A 77 -18.66 -11.03 -6.69
N THR A 78 -19.38 -10.42 -5.75
CA THR A 78 -19.86 -9.04 -5.91
C THR A 78 -18.72 -8.04 -6.00
N ILE A 79 -17.71 -8.15 -5.12
CA ILE A 79 -16.51 -7.31 -5.16
C ILE A 79 -15.76 -7.50 -6.49
N ALA A 80 -15.56 -8.74 -6.94
CA ALA A 80 -14.86 -9.04 -8.19
C ALA A 80 -15.55 -8.39 -9.39
N GLY A 81 -16.88 -8.52 -9.47
CA GLY A 81 -17.68 -7.93 -10.54
C GLY A 81 -17.67 -6.42 -10.53
N ALA A 82 -17.89 -5.80 -9.37
CA ALA A 82 -17.86 -4.35 -9.23
C ALA A 82 -16.48 -3.77 -9.54
N SER A 83 -15.41 -4.43 -9.08
CA SER A 83 -14.02 -4.07 -9.37
C SER A 83 -13.72 -4.13 -10.86
N LYS A 84 -14.13 -5.21 -11.54
CA LYS A 84 -13.93 -5.37 -12.98
C LYS A 84 -14.61 -4.26 -13.77
N ILE A 85 -15.85 -3.94 -13.44
CA ILE A 85 -16.61 -2.87 -14.10
C ILE A 85 -15.97 -1.50 -13.83
N ALA A 86 -15.61 -1.20 -12.57
CA ALA A 86 -15.00 0.07 -12.20
C ALA A 86 -13.66 0.30 -12.93
N LYS A 87 -12.78 -0.72 -12.98
CA LYS A 87 -11.53 -0.68 -13.74
C LYS A 87 -11.78 -0.41 -15.22
N GLN A 88 -12.72 -1.14 -15.83
CA GLN A 88 -13.04 -0.98 -17.24
C GLN A 88 -13.53 0.46 -17.52
N LEU A 89 -14.46 0.97 -16.72
CA LEU A 89 -14.97 2.33 -16.88
C LEU A 89 -13.87 3.38 -16.71
N GLN A 90 -12.93 3.18 -15.79
CA GLN A 90 -11.83 4.11 -15.56
C GLN A 90 -10.84 4.08 -16.73
N ALA A 91 -10.46 2.88 -17.20
CA ALA A 91 -9.57 2.71 -18.34
C ALA A 91 -10.14 3.28 -19.65
N GLU A 92 -11.47 3.22 -19.81
CA GLU A 92 -12.19 3.82 -20.94
C GLU A 92 -12.44 5.34 -20.78
N GLY A 93 -11.96 5.97 -19.70
CA GLY A 93 -12.17 7.40 -19.42
C GLY A 93 -13.62 7.77 -19.10
N LYS A 94 -14.48 6.79 -18.79
CA LYS A 94 -15.91 6.98 -18.51
C LYS A 94 -16.20 7.42 -17.09
N ILE A 95 -15.27 7.21 -16.15
CA ILE A 95 -15.35 7.71 -14.77
C ILE A 95 -14.08 8.46 -14.40
N HIS A 96 -14.24 9.49 -13.57
CA HIS A 96 -13.18 10.43 -13.16
C HIS A 96 -12.97 10.45 -11.65
N GLY A 97 -13.75 9.64 -10.92
CA GLY A 97 -13.66 9.43 -9.49
C GLY A 97 -14.73 8.45 -9.03
N VAL A 98 -14.60 8.00 -7.80
CA VAL A 98 -15.51 7.04 -7.17
C VAL A 98 -15.87 7.48 -5.76
N THR A 99 -17.14 7.33 -5.42
CA THR A 99 -17.64 7.53 -4.07
C THR A 99 -18.61 6.42 -3.68
N GLY A 100 -18.82 6.25 -2.38
CA GLY A 100 -19.84 5.35 -1.88
C GLY A 100 -20.13 5.58 -0.41
N MET A 101 -21.11 4.84 0.11
CA MET A 101 -21.51 4.94 1.51
C MET A 101 -21.82 3.57 2.12
N GLY A 102 -21.53 3.39 3.41
CA GLY A 102 -21.82 2.13 4.08
C GLY A 102 -21.50 2.11 5.57
N GLY A 103 -22.11 1.12 6.26
CA GLY A 103 -21.55 0.63 7.53
C GLY A 103 -20.33 -0.27 7.26
N ALA A 104 -19.91 -1.07 8.23
CA ALA A 104 -18.69 -1.88 8.10
C ALA A 104 -18.62 -2.73 6.82
N THR A 105 -19.69 -3.48 6.50
CA THR A 105 -19.73 -4.34 5.30
C THR A 105 -19.72 -3.54 4.00
N GLY A 106 -20.54 -2.49 3.90
CA GLY A 106 -20.60 -1.65 2.70
C GLY A 106 -19.28 -0.94 2.45
N THR A 107 -18.67 -0.37 3.50
CA THR A 107 -17.34 0.24 3.46
C THR A 107 -16.28 -0.76 3.02
N PHE A 108 -16.29 -1.99 3.57
CA PHE A 108 -15.37 -3.04 3.13
C PHE A 108 -15.49 -3.32 1.63
N MET A 109 -16.71 -3.63 1.15
CA MET A 109 -16.94 -3.98 -0.26
C MET A 109 -16.59 -2.83 -1.22
N ILE A 110 -17.03 -1.61 -0.90
CA ILE A 110 -16.80 -0.44 -1.76
C ILE A 110 -15.31 -0.10 -1.79
N THR A 111 -14.62 -0.16 -0.65
CA THR A 111 -13.19 0.16 -0.63
C THR A 111 -12.31 -0.89 -1.30
N GLU A 112 -12.71 -2.17 -1.31
CA GLU A 112 -12.08 -3.18 -2.17
C GLU A 112 -12.16 -2.75 -3.63
N VAL A 113 -13.33 -2.30 -4.11
CA VAL A 113 -13.49 -1.77 -5.48
C VAL A 113 -12.61 -0.53 -5.71
N MET A 114 -12.61 0.42 -4.77
CA MET A 114 -11.81 1.65 -4.87
C MET A 114 -10.30 1.37 -4.97
N ARG A 115 -9.77 0.42 -4.19
CA ARG A 115 -8.34 0.03 -4.23
C ARG A 115 -7.91 -0.51 -5.57
N THR A 116 -8.87 -0.98 -6.37
CA THR A 116 -8.55 -1.52 -7.69
C THR A 116 -8.33 -0.45 -8.76
N LEU A 117 -8.69 0.80 -8.47
CA LEU A 117 -8.48 1.94 -9.36
C LEU A 117 -7.08 2.53 -9.15
N PRO A 118 -6.41 3.04 -10.20
CA PRO A 118 -5.06 3.60 -10.10
C PRO A 118 -4.92 4.71 -9.06
N PHE A 119 -3.71 4.84 -8.50
CA PHE A 119 -3.32 5.97 -7.65
C PHE A 119 -3.60 7.31 -8.36
N GLY A 120 -4.10 8.29 -7.60
CA GLY A 120 -4.46 9.63 -8.10
C GLY A 120 -5.89 9.75 -8.63
N VAL A 121 -6.60 8.65 -8.88
CA VAL A 121 -8.06 8.71 -9.11
C VAL A 121 -8.75 9.12 -7.80
N PRO A 122 -9.61 10.17 -7.77
CA PRO A 122 -10.35 10.55 -6.58
C PRO A 122 -11.23 9.42 -6.02
N LYS A 123 -10.98 9.01 -4.76
CA LYS A 123 -11.69 7.94 -4.05
C LYS A 123 -12.17 8.45 -2.69
N LEU A 124 -13.48 8.56 -2.49
CA LEU A 124 -14.08 9.02 -1.22
C LEU A 124 -15.10 8.01 -0.68
N MET A 125 -14.89 7.53 0.54
CA MET A 125 -15.76 6.54 1.17
C MET A 125 -16.44 7.12 2.42
N ILE A 126 -17.76 7.26 2.40
CA ILE A 126 -18.56 7.75 3.53
C ILE A 126 -18.89 6.57 4.45
N SER A 127 -18.34 6.56 5.67
CA SER A 127 -18.41 5.38 6.54
C SER A 127 -18.76 5.71 7.99
N SER A 128 -19.82 5.06 8.50
CA SER A 128 -20.13 5.07 9.94
C SER A 128 -19.12 4.23 10.74
N ALA A 129 -18.39 3.35 10.06
CA ALA A 129 -17.38 2.47 10.63
C ALA A 129 -15.93 2.97 10.46
N ALA A 130 -15.72 4.20 9.95
CA ALA A 130 -14.38 4.70 9.59
C ALA A 130 -13.39 4.70 10.76
N ALA A 131 -13.86 5.02 11.96
CA ALA A 131 -13.06 5.13 13.18
C ALA A 131 -13.06 3.85 14.04
N LEU A 132 -13.62 2.73 13.55
CA LEU A 132 -13.55 1.46 14.28
C LEU A 132 -12.08 0.99 14.37
N PRO A 133 -11.56 0.70 15.59
CA PRO A 133 -10.18 0.30 15.77
C PRO A 133 -9.75 -0.84 14.86
N GLY A 134 -8.66 -0.63 14.11
CA GLY A 134 -8.05 -1.63 13.23
C GLY A 134 -8.75 -1.84 11.88
N LEU A 135 -9.89 -1.22 11.60
CA LEU A 135 -10.58 -1.37 10.32
C LEU A 135 -10.14 -0.33 9.28
N SER A 136 -9.75 0.88 9.68
CA SER A 136 -9.33 1.93 8.74
C SER A 136 -8.16 1.49 7.87
N THR A 137 -7.18 0.76 8.44
CA THR A 137 -6.04 0.21 7.69
C THR A 137 -6.48 -0.82 6.65
N ARG A 138 -7.53 -1.60 6.94
CA ARG A 138 -8.12 -2.59 6.02
C ARG A 138 -8.98 -1.93 4.94
N TYR A 139 -9.62 -0.81 5.25
CA TYR A 139 -10.40 -0.04 4.29
C TYR A 139 -9.55 0.82 3.35
N ILE A 140 -8.39 1.30 3.79
CA ILE A 140 -7.49 2.07 2.93
C ILE A 140 -6.60 1.13 2.12
N GLY A 141 -5.97 0.16 2.79
CA GLY A 141 -5.01 -0.75 2.19
C GLY A 141 -3.87 0.00 1.50
N THR A 142 -3.55 -0.38 0.26
CA THR A 142 -2.54 0.27 -0.60
C THR A 142 -3.09 1.46 -1.40
N GLY A 143 -4.39 1.75 -1.29
CA GLY A 143 -5.04 2.83 -2.03
C GLY A 143 -4.95 4.19 -1.34
N ASP A 144 -5.05 5.25 -2.12
CA ASP A 144 -5.20 6.65 -1.73
C ASP A 144 -6.68 7.00 -1.46
N ILE A 145 -7.31 6.27 -0.54
CA ILE A 145 -8.74 6.41 -0.23
C ILE A 145 -8.96 7.41 0.91
N THR A 146 -9.82 8.40 0.68
CA THR A 146 -10.32 9.29 1.72
C THR A 146 -11.49 8.64 2.45
N LEU A 147 -11.30 8.27 3.72
CA LEU A 147 -12.39 7.84 4.61
C LEU A 147 -13.10 9.05 5.21
N PHE A 148 -14.31 9.33 4.75
CA PHE A 148 -15.17 10.36 5.31
C PHE A 148 -16.01 9.78 6.45
N HIS A 149 -15.59 10.00 7.70
CA HIS A 149 -16.32 9.47 8.85
C HIS A 149 -17.66 10.16 9.04
N SER A 150 -18.77 9.42 8.95
CA SER A 150 -20.10 10.00 9.09
C SER A 150 -20.47 10.36 10.53
N VAL A 151 -19.80 9.75 11.53
CA VAL A 151 -20.10 9.82 12.98
C VAL A 151 -21.46 9.19 13.35
N ILE A 152 -22.49 9.44 12.55
CA ILE A 152 -23.85 8.92 12.71
C ILE A 152 -24.13 7.75 11.76
N GLU A 153 -25.08 6.90 12.13
CA GLU A 153 -25.53 5.79 11.27
C GLU A 153 -26.16 6.32 9.98
N LEU A 154 -25.88 5.63 8.87
CA LEU A 154 -26.35 5.97 7.54
C LEU A 154 -27.74 5.36 7.33
N SER A 155 -28.74 5.80 8.11
CA SER A 155 -30.10 5.28 8.04
C SER A 155 -31.11 6.42 8.10
N GLY A 156 -31.90 6.57 7.04
CA GLY A 156 -32.83 7.69 6.83
C GLY A 156 -32.15 8.94 6.26
N LEU A 157 -32.89 10.05 6.20
CA LEU A 157 -32.41 11.34 5.70
C LEU A 157 -32.65 12.47 6.72
N SER A 158 -32.01 12.35 7.89
CA SER A 158 -31.98 13.45 8.87
C SER A 158 -31.18 14.65 8.33
N ASP A 159 -31.43 15.85 8.84
CA ASP A 159 -30.69 17.04 8.39
C ASP A 159 -29.18 16.96 8.72
N LEU A 160 -28.82 16.27 9.80
CA LEU A 160 -27.43 15.97 10.12
C LEU A 160 -26.80 15.06 9.06
N LEU A 161 -27.53 14.06 8.58
CA LEU A 161 -27.01 13.13 7.56
C LEU A 161 -26.98 13.78 6.17
N LYS A 162 -27.95 14.64 5.84
CA LYS A 162 -27.91 15.51 4.67
C LYS A 162 -26.65 16.39 4.67
N ASN A 163 -26.31 16.99 5.82
CA ASN A 163 -25.07 17.76 5.94
C ASN A 163 -23.82 16.90 5.68
N VAL A 164 -23.77 15.65 6.17
CA VAL A 164 -22.68 14.72 5.86
C VAL A 164 -22.58 14.48 4.35
N PHE A 165 -23.69 14.20 3.68
CA PHE A 165 -23.71 13.97 2.22
C PHE A 165 -23.37 15.22 1.42
N ASP A 166 -23.83 16.40 1.85
CA ASP A 166 -23.49 17.67 1.21
C ASP A 166 -21.98 17.91 1.24
N ARG A 167 -21.34 17.78 2.40
CA ARG A 167 -19.88 17.93 2.52
C ARG A 167 -19.13 16.90 1.70
N ALA A 168 -19.58 15.64 1.71
CA ALA A 168 -18.96 14.58 0.93
C ALA A 168 -19.08 14.81 -0.58
N ALA A 169 -20.23 15.29 -1.06
CA ALA A 169 -20.45 15.65 -2.46
C ALA A 169 -19.53 16.80 -2.90
N HIS A 170 -19.39 17.85 -2.07
CA HIS A 170 -18.46 18.95 -2.37
C HIS A 170 -16.99 18.48 -2.32
N ALA A 171 -16.64 17.60 -1.39
CA ALA A 171 -15.28 17.05 -1.30
C ALA A 171 -14.90 16.25 -2.55
N ILE A 172 -15.73 15.29 -2.97
CA ILE A 172 -15.45 14.53 -4.20
C ILE A 172 -15.50 15.43 -5.45
N ALA A 173 -16.38 16.43 -5.46
CA ALA A 173 -16.42 17.41 -6.55
C ALA A 173 -15.15 18.24 -6.64
N GLY A 174 -14.64 18.74 -5.53
CA GLY A 174 -13.37 19.47 -5.47
C GLY A 174 -12.19 18.63 -5.95
N MET A 175 -12.13 17.34 -5.55
CA MET A 175 -11.07 16.43 -6.01
C MET A 175 -11.10 16.18 -7.52
N ILE A 176 -12.28 16.22 -8.16
CA ILE A 176 -12.46 15.89 -9.58
C ILE A 176 -12.40 17.13 -10.49
N LEU A 177 -12.96 18.25 -10.04
CA LEU A 177 -13.03 19.49 -10.81
C LEU A 177 -11.79 20.37 -10.61
N GLY A 178 -11.08 20.20 -9.50
CA GLY A 178 -9.84 20.92 -9.23
C GLY A 178 -8.72 20.57 -10.22
N GLU A 179 -7.81 21.51 -10.40
CA GLU A 179 -6.57 21.28 -11.13
C GLU A 179 -5.60 20.51 -10.23
N MET A 180 -5.23 19.30 -10.66
CA MET A 180 -4.34 18.42 -9.92
C MET A 180 -3.08 18.19 -10.73
N THR A 181 -1.93 18.15 -10.05
CA THR A 181 -0.71 17.60 -10.64
C THR A 181 -0.98 16.15 -11.05
N PRO A 182 -0.75 15.76 -12.31
CA PRO A 182 -0.98 14.38 -12.74
C PRO A 182 -0.12 13.40 -11.93
N PRO A 183 -0.62 12.19 -11.61
CA PRO A 183 0.16 11.13 -10.97
C PRO A 183 1.12 10.46 -11.96
N ASN A 184 1.77 11.24 -12.81
CA ASN A 184 2.78 10.81 -13.76
C ASN A 184 4.13 11.29 -13.26
N THR A 185 5.08 10.38 -13.13
CA THR A 185 6.44 10.63 -12.67
C THR A 185 7.34 11.22 -13.77
N GLY A 186 6.76 11.54 -14.93
CA GLY A 186 7.49 11.95 -16.12
C GLY A 186 8.24 10.78 -16.76
N LYS A 187 8.65 10.90 -18.02
CA LYS A 187 9.50 9.88 -18.63
C LYS A 187 10.93 10.01 -18.10
N GLY A 188 11.38 9.00 -17.36
CA GLY A 188 12.79 8.61 -17.29
C GLY A 188 13.66 9.31 -16.24
N LYS A 189 13.12 9.64 -15.06
CA LYS A 189 13.93 10.14 -13.92
C LYS A 189 13.39 9.77 -12.52
N ALA A 190 12.37 8.91 -12.44
CA ALA A 190 11.68 8.65 -11.18
C ALA A 190 12.28 7.46 -10.44
N ILE A 191 12.72 7.68 -9.20
CA ILE A 191 13.31 6.67 -8.34
C ILE A 191 12.40 6.45 -7.14
N ALA A 192 11.94 5.22 -6.93
CA ALA A 192 11.28 4.86 -5.67
C ALA A 192 12.35 4.58 -4.62
N MET A 193 12.18 5.11 -3.41
CA MET A 193 13.10 4.89 -2.32
C MET A 193 12.39 4.56 -1.03
N THR A 194 12.80 3.49 -0.35
CA THR A 194 12.26 3.20 0.99
C THR A 194 12.97 4.04 2.05
N MET A 195 12.19 4.57 2.98
CA MET A 195 12.65 5.43 4.06
C MET A 195 12.05 4.94 5.37
N LEU A 196 12.83 5.01 6.45
CA LEU A 196 12.41 4.63 7.79
C LEU A 196 13.20 5.49 8.78
N GLY A 197 12.63 5.79 9.95
CA GLY A 197 13.28 6.68 10.92
C GLY A 197 14.75 6.32 11.21
N PRO A 198 15.10 5.02 11.35
CA PRO A 198 16.50 4.63 11.55
C PRO A 198 17.43 4.62 10.34
N CYS A 199 16.97 5.02 9.15
CA CYS A 199 17.82 5.29 7.97
C CYS A 199 17.57 6.68 7.36
N ASP A 200 17.03 7.62 8.15
CA ASP A 200 16.57 8.91 7.64
C ASP A 200 17.71 9.82 7.16
N LYS A 201 18.89 9.84 7.81
CA LYS A 201 20.02 10.64 7.32
C LYS A 201 20.54 10.12 6.00
N CYS A 202 20.67 8.79 5.88
CA CYS A 202 21.05 8.14 4.63
C CYS A 202 20.05 8.46 3.52
N ALA A 203 18.75 8.28 3.80
CA ALA A 203 17.69 8.53 2.84
C ALA A 203 17.67 9.99 2.36
N ASN A 204 17.82 10.97 3.26
CA ASN A 204 17.91 12.38 2.90
C ASN A 204 19.18 12.69 2.08
N GLY A 205 20.33 12.13 2.45
CA GLY A 205 21.58 12.30 1.70
C GLY A 205 21.48 11.77 0.27
N VAL A 206 20.92 10.57 0.10
CA VAL A 206 20.67 9.95 -1.20
C VAL A 206 19.64 10.76 -2.01
N GLN A 207 18.55 11.20 -1.37
CA GLN A 207 17.51 12.01 -2.00
C GLN A 207 18.10 13.29 -2.61
N ASN A 208 18.82 14.07 -1.82
CA ASN A 208 19.38 15.35 -2.24
C ASN A 208 20.35 15.17 -3.41
N ALA A 209 21.30 14.23 -3.32
CA ALA A 209 22.30 14.02 -4.36
C ALA A 209 21.70 13.51 -5.68
N LEU A 210 20.66 12.67 -5.64
CA LEU A 210 19.95 12.23 -6.83
C LEU A 210 19.11 13.36 -7.44
N GLN A 211 18.49 14.21 -6.62
CA GLN A 211 17.75 15.39 -7.09
C GLN A 211 18.68 16.41 -7.75
N GLU A 212 19.88 16.62 -7.21
CA GLU A 212 20.93 17.43 -7.86
C GLU A 212 21.38 16.85 -9.21
N SER A 213 21.35 15.52 -9.33
CA SER A 213 21.57 14.79 -10.60
C SER A 213 20.34 14.80 -11.53
N GLY A 214 19.26 15.47 -11.13
CA GLY A 214 18.04 15.68 -11.89
C GLY A 214 16.97 14.60 -11.72
N TYR A 215 17.16 13.59 -10.85
CA TYR A 215 16.16 12.57 -10.57
C TYR A 215 15.03 13.08 -9.68
N GLN A 216 13.83 12.53 -9.85
CA GLN A 216 12.74 12.69 -8.90
C GLN A 216 12.74 11.49 -7.96
N VAL A 217 13.01 11.71 -6.67
CA VAL A 217 12.98 10.65 -5.66
C VAL A 217 11.63 10.65 -4.95
N ILE A 218 10.94 9.52 -4.98
CA ILE A 218 9.65 9.28 -4.34
C ILE A 218 9.88 8.39 -3.11
N GLY A 219 9.72 8.96 -1.93
CA GLY A 219 9.89 8.26 -0.65
C GLY A 219 8.69 7.40 -0.28
N PHE A 220 8.94 6.16 0.12
CA PHE A 220 7.97 5.23 0.68
C PHE A 220 8.36 4.87 2.11
N HIS A 221 7.47 5.11 3.07
CA HIS A 221 7.72 4.71 4.46
C HIS A 221 7.74 3.18 4.56
N ALA A 222 8.84 2.56 4.98
CA ALA A 222 8.97 1.09 5.14
C ALA A 222 8.19 0.53 6.35
N ALA A 223 6.86 0.69 6.30
CA ALA A 223 5.89 0.35 7.33
C ALA A 223 4.98 -0.84 6.94
N GLY A 224 5.38 -1.65 5.95
CA GLY A 224 4.64 -2.79 5.44
C GLY A 224 3.62 -2.41 4.37
N ILE A 225 2.60 -1.61 4.72
CA ILE A 225 1.53 -1.29 3.76
C ILE A 225 2.02 -0.40 2.61
N CYS A 226 2.90 0.56 2.90
CA CYS A 226 3.52 1.41 1.88
C CYS A 226 4.58 0.64 1.06
N ASP A 227 5.22 -0.38 1.62
CA ASP A 227 6.07 -1.30 0.84
C ASP A 227 5.24 -2.06 -0.20
N ARG A 228 4.04 -2.54 0.18
CA ARG A 228 3.11 -3.19 -0.76
C ARG A 228 2.66 -2.23 -1.86
N ALA A 229 2.32 -0.99 -1.49
CA ALA A 229 1.94 0.04 -2.45
C ALA A 229 3.10 0.36 -3.41
N MET A 230 4.35 0.42 -2.91
CA MET A 230 5.53 0.58 -3.74
C MET A 230 5.67 -0.56 -4.76
N GLU A 231 5.57 -1.82 -4.31
CA GLU A 231 5.64 -3.00 -5.21
C GLU A 231 4.53 -2.97 -6.28
N GLU A 232 3.31 -2.57 -5.92
CA GLU A 232 2.20 -2.38 -6.87
C GLU A 232 2.53 -1.29 -7.90
N MET A 233 3.04 -0.13 -7.47
CA MET A 233 3.44 0.96 -8.37
C MET A 233 4.65 0.59 -9.26
N ILE A 234 5.58 -0.22 -8.75
CA ILE A 234 6.69 -0.78 -9.54
C ILE A 234 6.14 -1.68 -10.65
N SER A 235 5.14 -2.51 -10.36
CA SER A 235 4.50 -3.38 -11.36
C SER A 235 3.78 -2.62 -12.48
N LEU A 236 3.47 -1.35 -12.25
CA LEU A 236 2.92 -0.41 -13.22
C LEU A 236 4.00 0.39 -13.96
N GLU A 237 5.27 0.02 -13.81
CA GLU A 237 6.43 0.64 -14.48
C GLU A 237 6.55 2.16 -14.24
N MET A 238 6.14 2.62 -13.05
CA MET A 238 6.15 4.05 -12.69
C MET A 238 7.54 4.62 -12.38
N PHE A 239 8.57 3.76 -12.29
CA PHE A 239 9.91 4.12 -11.85
C PHE A 239 10.98 3.59 -12.82
N GLN A 240 12.10 4.28 -12.89
CA GLN A 240 13.29 3.86 -13.64
C GLN A 240 14.28 3.07 -12.78
N GLY A 241 14.26 3.27 -11.47
CA GLY A 241 15.15 2.58 -10.55
C GLY A 241 14.57 2.56 -9.14
N ILE A 242 15.00 1.58 -8.34
CA ILE A 242 14.59 1.41 -6.95
C ILE A 242 15.80 1.52 -6.03
N ILE A 243 15.66 2.27 -4.94
CA ILE A 243 16.63 2.30 -3.84
C ILE A 243 15.93 1.82 -2.58
N ASP A 244 16.11 0.57 -2.24
CA ASP A 244 15.50 -0.04 -1.08
C ASP A 244 16.45 -0.04 0.12
N LEU A 245 16.48 1.06 0.86
CA LEU A 245 17.33 1.20 2.05
C LEU A 245 16.85 0.33 3.21
N ALA A 246 15.53 0.16 3.36
CA ALA A 246 14.88 -0.52 4.50
C ALA A 246 14.03 -1.75 4.12
N PRO A 247 14.64 -2.83 3.61
CA PRO A 247 13.92 -4.02 3.15
C PRO A 247 13.52 -5.00 4.28
N GLY A 248 13.58 -4.59 5.55
CA GLY A 248 13.19 -5.41 6.70
C GLY A 248 11.76 -5.96 6.65
N GLY A 249 10.89 -5.37 5.83
CA GLY A 249 9.54 -5.86 5.55
C GLY A 249 9.48 -7.32 5.07
N VAL A 250 10.56 -7.87 4.50
CA VAL A 250 10.63 -9.30 4.12
C VAL A 250 10.55 -10.19 5.35
N GLY A 251 11.33 -9.90 6.41
CA GLY A 251 11.27 -10.65 7.66
C GLY A 251 9.94 -10.47 8.37
N GLU A 252 9.43 -9.24 8.39
CA GLU A 252 8.11 -8.92 8.94
C GLU A 252 6.98 -9.74 8.27
N HIS A 253 7.05 -9.95 6.95
CA HIS A 253 6.11 -10.82 6.23
C HIS A 253 6.28 -12.30 6.61
N LEU A 254 7.52 -12.81 6.61
CA LEU A 254 7.81 -14.21 6.92
C LEU A 254 7.31 -14.65 8.29
N PHE A 255 7.31 -13.74 9.26
CA PHE A 255 6.91 -14.03 10.64
C PHE A 255 5.56 -13.42 11.05
N GLY A 256 4.89 -12.68 10.16
CA GLY A 256 3.53 -12.15 10.38
C GLY A 256 3.45 -11.00 11.39
N PHE A 257 4.40 -10.06 11.33
CA PHE A 257 4.51 -8.92 12.25
C PHE A 257 3.92 -7.62 11.67
N MET A 258 4.07 -6.51 12.40
CA MET A 258 3.27 -5.30 12.17
C MET A 258 3.60 -4.58 10.85
N ARG A 259 4.82 -4.74 10.32
CA ARG A 259 5.24 -4.13 9.05
C ARG A 259 5.30 -5.15 7.92
N ASP A 260 4.32 -6.07 7.89
CA ASP A 260 4.20 -7.08 6.85
C ASP A 260 4.07 -6.43 5.45
N SER A 261 5.15 -6.57 4.67
CA SER A 261 5.28 -6.02 3.31
C SER A 261 4.71 -6.89 2.20
N GLY A 262 4.10 -8.03 2.56
CA GLY A 262 3.44 -8.93 1.62
C GLY A 262 4.42 -9.83 0.84
N PRO A 263 3.87 -10.78 0.07
CA PRO A 263 4.66 -11.84 -0.55
C PRO A 263 5.54 -11.34 -1.70
N ASN A 264 5.20 -10.21 -2.33
CA ASN A 264 5.88 -9.70 -3.52
C ASN A 264 7.10 -8.83 -3.21
N ARG A 265 7.41 -8.57 -1.94
CA ARG A 265 8.54 -7.71 -1.56
C ARG A 265 9.85 -8.16 -2.20
N LEU A 266 10.60 -7.23 -2.78
CA LEU A 266 11.83 -7.38 -3.57
C LEU A 266 11.67 -8.03 -4.95
N GLU A 267 10.45 -8.35 -5.38
CA GLU A 267 10.25 -9.12 -6.61
C GLU A 267 9.78 -8.28 -7.80
N SER A 268 9.02 -7.20 -7.58
CA SER A 268 8.33 -6.53 -8.69
C SER A 268 9.33 -5.87 -9.64
N ALA A 269 10.36 -5.19 -9.12
CA ALA A 269 11.38 -4.51 -9.92
C ALA A 269 12.11 -5.49 -10.85
N GLY A 270 12.56 -6.61 -10.29
CA GLY A 270 13.22 -7.66 -11.05
C GLY A 270 12.33 -8.32 -12.11
N LYS A 271 11.01 -8.42 -11.86
CA LYS A 271 10.03 -8.98 -12.83
C LYS A 271 9.83 -8.08 -14.04
N VAL A 272 9.72 -6.77 -13.83
CA VAL A 272 9.51 -5.78 -14.91
C VAL A 272 10.82 -5.23 -15.48
N GLY A 273 11.98 -5.65 -14.97
CA GLY A 273 13.29 -5.27 -15.51
C GLY A 273 13.81 -3.91 -15.05
N ILE A 274 13.35 -3.40 -13.90
CA ILE A 274 13.83 -2.15 -13.29
C ILE A 274 15.07 -2.45 -12.42
N PRO A 275 16.19 -1.70 -12.57
CA PRO A 275 17.37 -1.84 -11.73
C PRO A 275 17.10 -1.50 -10.25
N GLN A 276 17.78 -2.17 -9.34
CA GLN A 276 17.56 -1.98 -7.90
C GLN A 276 18.88 -1.93 -7.09
N ILE A 277 18.95 -0.92 -6.23
CA ILE A 277 19.89 -0.84 -5.11
C ILE A 277 19.17 -1.30 -3.86
N ILE A 278 19.77 -2.20 -3.09
CA ILE A 278 19.17 -2.77 -1.87
C ILE A 278 20.17 -2.60 -0.73
N SER A 279 19.71 -2.24 0.46
CA SER A 279 20.53 -2.25 1.67
C SER A 279 19.89 -3.11 2.78
N THR A 280 20.15 -2.78 4.05
CA THR A 280 19.90 -3.70 5.17
C THR A 280 19.13 -3.09 6.33
N CYS A 281 18.63 -1.84 6.23
CA CYS A 281 17.95 -1.24 7.36
C CYS A 281 16.76 -2.09 7.82
N SER A 282 16.75 -2.36 9.13
CA SER A 282 15.71 -3.12 9.81
C SER A 282 15.59 -4.59 9.40
N VAL A 283 16.53 -5.14 8.62
CA VAL A 283 16.56 -6.58 8.31
C VAL A 283 16.85 -7.43 9.55
N ASN A 284 17.60 -6.88 10.50
CA ASN A 284 17.97 -7.49 11.77
C ASN A 284 16.98 -7.17 12.92
N HIS A 285 15.86 -6.52 12.63
CA HIS A 285 14.81 -6.21 13.62
C HIS A 285 13.43 -6.70 13.18
N ILE A 286 12.61 -7.06 14.16
CA ILE A 286 11.19 -7.41 13.99
C ILE A 286 10.31 -6.57 14.91
N THR A 287 9.05 -6.36 14.51
CA THR A 287 8.09 -5.52 15.25
C THR A 287 6.77 -6.24 15.57
N PRO A 288 6.78 -7.30 16.40
CA PRO A 288 5.52 -7.87 16.89
C PRO A 288 4.69 -6.83 17.65
N SER A 289 3.36 -6.95 17.64
CA SER A 289 2.51 -6.17 18.54
C SER A 289 2.82 -6.55 19.99
N LYS A 290 2.98 -5.58 20.90
CA LYS A 290 3.19 -5.82 22.34
C LYS A 290 2.14 -6.75 22.95
N SER A 291 0.89 -6.66 22.47
CA SER A 291 -0.22 -7.53 22.90
C SER A 291 -0.06 -9.01 22.47
N LYS A 292 0.83 -9.29 21.52
CA LYS A 292 1.13 -10.62 20.97
C LYS A 292 2.52 -11.15 21.36
N TYR A 293 3.23 -10.48 22.28
CA TYR A 293 4.55 -10.94 22.73
C TYR A 293 4.44 -12.31 23.41
N THR A 294 5.35 -13.21 23.04
CA THR A 294 5.54 -14.53 23.65
C THR A 294 6.54 -14.40 24.80
N SER A 295 6.78 -15.49 25.56
CA SER A 295 7.88 -15.53 26.54
C SER A 295 9.23 -15.26 25.90
N GLU A 296 9.46 -15.81 24.70
CA GLU A 296 10.68 -15.63 23.91
C GLU A 296 10.85 -14.17 23.48
N HIS A 297 9.81 -13.53 22.92
CA HIS A 297 9.87 -12.11 22.53
C HIS A 297 10.25 -11.18 23.69
N ARG A 298 9.87 -11.51 24.93
CA ARG A 298 10.19 -10.71 26.13
C ARG A 298 11.65 -10.79 26.56
N GLN A 299 12.36 -11.82 26.15
CA GLN A 299 13.77 -12.05 26.50
C GLN A 299 14.73 -11.49 25.44
N ARG A 300 14.21 -11.14 24.25
CA ARG A 300 15.04 -10.61 23.17
C ARG A 300 15.67 -9.27 23.52
N ARG A 301 16.87 -9.06 23.00
CA ARG A 301 17.51 -7.74 22.91
C ARG A 301 16.56 -6.81 22.15
N LYS A 302 16.36 -5.60 22.66
CA LYS A 302 15.34 -4.68 22.15
C LYS A 302 15.85 -3.25 22.09
N TYR A 303 15.22 -2.47 21.24
CA TYR A 303 15.38 -1.03 21.14
C TYR A 303 14.00 -0.38 21.17
N ASP A 304 13.73 0.41 22.20
CA ASP A 304 12.47 1.15 22.35
C ASP A 304 12.60 2.47 21.57
N LEU A 305 11.90 2.57 20.43
CA LEU A 305 11.86 3.80 19.63
C LEU A 305 11.03 4.88 20.33
N ASP A 306 9.90 4.46 20.90
CA ASP A 306 9.01 5.28 21.72
C ASP A 306 8.09 4.39 22.58
N ASN A 307 7.13 5.01 23.25
CA ASN A 307 6.19 4.33 24.15
C ASN A 307 5.34 3.25 23.43
N LEU A 308 5.07 3.40 22.13
CA LEU A 308 4.24 2.50 21.34
C LEU A 308 5.06 1.51 20.50
N ARG A 309 6.27 1.90 20.08
CA ARG A 309 7.09 1.14 19.12
C ARG A 309 8.36 0.61 19.76
N THR A 310 8.54 -0.71 19.67
CA THR A 310 9.73 -1.43 20.13
C THR A 310 10.20 -2.33 19.01
N TRP A 311 11.50 -2.31 18.74
CA TRP A 311 12.16 -3.23 17.82
C TRP A 311 12.83 -4.34 18.61
N LEU A 312 12.59 -5.59 18.23
CA LEU A 312 13.27 -6.74 18.81
C LEU A 312 14.33 -7.22 17.83
N ARG A 313 15.52 -7.54 18.36
CA ARG A 313 16.58 -8.20 17.59
C ARG A 313 16.05 -9.55 17.09
N ILE A 314 16.22 -9.81 15.81
CA ILE A 314 15.90 -11.11 15.22
C ILE A 314 16.92 -12.17 15.68
N SER A 315 16.53 -13.45 15.76
CA SER A 315 17.50 -14.51 16.09
C SER A 315 18.41 -14.85 14.89
N PRO A 316 19.58 -15.47 15.10
CA PRO A 316 20.44 -15.94 14.01
C PRO A 316 19.73 -16.89 13.02
N ASP A 317 18.86 -17.77 13.51
CA ASP A 317 18.09 -18.70 12.66
C ASP A 317 17.05 -17.98 11.81
N GLU A 318 16.37 -17.01 12.41
CA GLU A 318 15.41 -16.16 11.70
C GLU A 318 16.11 -15.27 10.67
N LEU A 319 17.25 -14.66 11.01
CA LEU A 319 18.08 -13.88 10.08
C LEU A 319 18.54 -14.72 8.89
N ASN A 320 18.97 -15.96 9.14
CA ASN A 320 19.27 -16.93 8.08
C ASN A 320 18.06 -17.16 7.17
N LYS A 321 16.85 -17.36 7.71
CA LYS A 321 15.63 -17.51 6.90
C LYS A 321 15.35 -16.27 6.05
N VAL A 322 15.54 -15.07 6.61
CA VAL A 322 15.40 -13.81 5.85
C VAL A 322 16.43 -13.74 4.72
N ALA A 323 17.70 -14.06 4.98
CA ALA A 323 18.75 -14.08 3.95
C ALA A 323 18.43 -15.06 2.81
N ASN A 324 17.90 -16.24 3.13
CA ASN A 324 17.44 -17.20 2.13
C ASN A 324 16.32 -16.64 1.27
N ALA A 325 15.32 -15.99 1.89
CA ALA A 325 14.23 -15.36 1.16
C ALA A 325 14.73 -14.23 0.24
N PHE A 326 15.66 -13.40 0.70
CA PHE A 326 16.31 -12.38 -0.15
C PHE A 326 16.98 -13.03 -1.37
N ALA A 327 17.80 -14.06 -1.15
CA ALA A 327 18.50 -14.72 -2.25
C ALA A 327 17.53 -15.33 -3.27
N GLU A 328 16.49 -16.05 -2.81
CA GLU A 328 15.48 -16.64 -3.69
C GLU A 328 14.74 -15.59 -4.52
N LYS A 329 14.39 -14.46 -3.91
CA LYS A 329 13.67 -13.36 -4.55
C LYS A 329 14.54 -12.63 -5.58
N LEU A 330 15.75 -12.22 -5.18
CA LEU A 330 16.66 -11.44 -6.02
C LEU A 330 17.25 -12.26 -7.17
N ASN A 331 17.42 -13.58 -6.99
CA ASN A 331 17.83 -14.46 -8.09
C ASN A 331 16.82 -14.52 -9.24
N ARG A 332 15.58 -14.07 -9.05
CA ARG A 332 14.56 -13.99 -10.11
C ARG A 332 14.62 -12.67 -10.88
N ALA A 333 15.45 -11.72 -10.45
CA ALA A 333 15.59 -10.44 -11.13
C ALA A 333 16.12 -10.62 -12.56
N ARG A 334 15.59 -9.81 -13.47
CA ARG A 334 16.00 -9.73 -14.89
C ARG A 334 16.81 -8.47 -15.20
N SER A 335 17.03 -7.65 -14.18
CA SER A 335 17.71 -6.36 -14.21
C SER A 335 18.89 -6.34 -13.24
N PRO A 336 19.84 -5.39 -13.39
CA PRO A 336 20.93 -5.23 -12.45
C PRO A 336 20.45 -5.03 -11.01
N VAL A 337 21.10 -5.74 -10.08
CA VAL A 337 20.89 -5.60 -8.64
C VAL A 337 22.24 -5.36 -7.97
N ARG A 338 22.31 -4.34 -7.12
CA ARG A 338 23.43 -4.17 -6.19
C ARG A 338 22.94 -4.13 -4.76
N ILE A 339 23.61 -4.87 -3.89
CA ILE A 339 23.29 -4.98 -2.47
C ILE A 339 24.41 -4.31 -1.71
N LEU A 340 24.11 -3.18 -1.07
CA LEU A 340 25.08 -2.40 -0.31
C LEU A 340 24.94 -2.71 1.18
N ILE A 341 26.03 -3.20 1.77
CA ILE A 341 26.10 -3.62 3.17
C ILE A 341 26.95 -2.62 3.97
N PRO A 342 26.37 -1.87 4.92
CA PRO A 342 27.12 -1.07 5.87
C PRO A 342 27.74 -1.97 6.95
N LEU A 343 29.06 -1.94 7.08
CA LEU A 343 29.80 -2.83 7.98
C LEU A 343 29.78 -2.39 9.46
N LYS A 344 29.47 -1.13 9.76
CA LYS A 344 29.45 -0.57 11.13
C LYS A 344 28.03 -0.38 11.66
N GLY A 345 27.06 -1.09 11.08
CA GLY A 345 25.67 -1.14 11.54
C GLY A 345 24.65 -0.74 10.48
N TRP A 346 23.48 -1.38 10.54
CA TRP A 346 22.46 -1.32 9.49
C TRP A 346 21.44 -0.19 9.67
N SER A 347 21.53 0.58 10.76
CA SER A 347 20.63 1.70 11.05
C SER A 347 21.17 2.58 12.17
N SER A 348 20.50 3.71 12.44
CA SER A 348 20.76 4.56 13.61
C SER A 348 20.51 3.89 14.96
N ALA A 349 19.83 2.74 14.99
CA ALA A 349 19.62 1.94 16.19
C ALA A 349 20.69 0.83 16.35
N ASP A 350 21.53 0.64 15.34
CA ASP A 350 22.48 -0.46 15.24
C ASP A 350 23.90 0.11 15.33
N LEU A 351 24.30 0.53 16.53
CA LEU A 351 25.60 1.14 16.81
C LEU A 351 26.21 0.60 18.11
N PRO A 352 27.55 0.69 18.30
CA PRO A 352 28.21 0.25 19.52
C PRO A 352 27.55 0.78 20.79
N GLY A 353 27.30 -0.11 21.76
CA GLY A 353 26.63 0.21 23.02
C GLY A 353 25.11 0.02 23.00
N ASN A 354 24.48 -0.12 21.83
CA ASN A 354 23.08 -0.51 21.74
C ASN A 354 22.91 -2.03 22.02
N PRO A 355 21.91 -2.46 22.79
CA PRO A 355 21.66 -3.89 23.03
C PRO A 355 21.42 -4.70 21.75
N THR A 356 20.94 -4.09 20.67
CA THR A 356 20.65 -4.78 19.41
C THR A 356 21.82 -4.79 18.41
N TYR A 357 22.95 -4.15 18.76
CA TYR A 357 24.14 -4.09 17.92
C TYR A 357 24.94 -5.40 17.98
N ASP A 358 25.02 -6.09 16.84
CA ASP A 358 25.71 -7.36 16.73
C ASP A 358 26.25 -7.62 15.31
N PRO A 359 27.39 -7.01 14.95
CA PRO A 359 27.97 -7.16 13.62
C PRO A 359 28.42 -8.60 13.32
N ALA A 360 28.58 -9.45 14.34
CA ALA A 360 28.93 -10.86 14.14
C ALA A 360 27.73 -11.67 13.67
N GLU A 361 26.56 -11.44 14.25
CA GLU A 361 25.31 -12.03 13.76
C GLU A 361 24.90 -11.47 12.40
N ASP A 362 25.07 -10.16 12.16
CA ASP A 362 24.74 -9.52 10.88
C ASP A 362 25.54 -10.13 9.71
N ARG A 363 26.79 -10.56 9.96
CA ARG A 363 27.61 -11.26 8.95
C ARG A 363 26.96 -12.54 8.44
N LEU A 364 26.20 -13.27 9.25
CA LEU A 364 25.49 -14.49 8.83
C LEU A 364 24.58 -14.24 7.63
N PHE A 365 23.89 -13.09 7.62
CA PHE A 365 23.05 -12.67 6.50
C PHE A 365 23.88 -12.51 5.22
N THR A 366 25.00 -11.79 5.31
CA THR A 366 25.86 -11.50 4.15
C THR A 366 26.54 -12.75 3.60
N GLU A 367 26.94 -13.69 4.46
CA GLU A 367 27.53 -14.97 4.06
C GLU A 367 26.54 -15.85 3.31
N VAL A 368 25.29 -15.91 3.77
CA VAL A 368 24.22 -16.62 3.05
C VAL A 368 23.98 -15.99 1.68
N LEU A 369 23.91 -14.65 1.60
CA LEU A 369 23.73 -13.97 0.31
C LEU A 369 24.89 -14.27 -0.64
N ARG A 370 26.15 -14.17 -0.20
CA ARG A 370 27.33 -14.51 -1.02
C ARG A 370 27.27 -15.93 -1.58
N LYS A 371 26.79 -16.88 -0.77
CA LYS A 371 26.70 -18.29 -1.16
C LYS A 371 25.56 -18.58 -2.15
N LYS A 372 24.46 -17.84 -2.05
CA LYS A 372 23.20 -18.18 -2.73
C LYS A 372 22.82 -17.27 -3.88
N LEU A 373 23.32 -16.04 -3.92
CA LEU A 373 23.04 -15.14 -5.03
C LEU A 373 23.76 -15.61 -6.30
N LYS A 374 23.13 -15.36 -7.45
CA LYS A 374 23.77 -15.52 -8.75
C LYS A 374 24.99 -14.58 -8.86
N THR A 375 25.98 -15.01 -9.64
CA THR A 375 27.27 -14.32 -9.78
C THR A 375 27.19 -12.96 -10.47
N ASP A 376 26.10 -12.66 -11.17
CA ASP A 376 25.82 -11.37 -11.81
C ASP A 376 25.23 -10.32 -10.86
N LEU A 377 24.74 -10.73 -9.68
CA LEU A 377 24.28 -9.83 -8.62
C LEU A 377 25.48 -9.40 -7.76
N GLN A 378 25.64 -8.10 -7.55
CA GLN A 378 26.81 -7.57 -6.84
C GLN A 378 26.49 -7.27 -5.38
N ILE A 379 27.35 -7.73 -4.47
CA ILE A 379 27.39 -7.30 -3.08
C ILE A 379 28.55 -6.29 -2.94
N VAL A 380 28.25 -5.12 -2.39
CA VAL A 380 29.21 -4.04 -2.13
C VAL A 380 29.23 -3.79 -0.63
N GLU A 381 30.36 -4.05 0.01
CA GLU A 381 30.55 -3.71 1.42
C GLU A 381 31.11 -2.29 1.55
N VAL A 382 30.59 -1.55 2.52
CA VAL A 382 30.98 -0.16 2.78
C VAL A 382 31.38 -0.06 4.25
N ASP A 383 32.60 0.42 4.52
CA ASP A 383 33.16 0.55 5.87
C ASP A 383 32.56 1.76 6.64
N ALA A 384 31.25 1.75 6.79
CA ALA A 384 30.45 2.81 7.37
C ALA A 384 29.25 2.23 8.13
N ASN A 385 28.67 2.99 9.05
CA ASN A 385 27.30 2.77 9.49
C ASN A 385 26.37 3.27 8.39
N MET A 386 25.15 2.74 8.30
CA MET A 386 24.18 3.20 7.30
C MET A 386 23.97 4.73 7.35
N GLU A 387 23.96 5.31 8.55
CA GLU A 387 23.65 6.73 8.76
C GLU A 387 24.86 7.66 8.61
N ASP A 388 26.03 7.11 8.29
CA ASP A 388 27.22 7.89 7.97
C ASP A 388 27.11 8.43 6.52
N PRO A 389 27.57 9.67 6.25
CA PRO A 389 27.52 10.27 4.91
C PRO A 389 28.20 9.42 3.82
N GLU A 390 29.27 8.71 4.17
CA GLU A 390 30.01 7.81 3.28
C GLU A 390 29.12 6.70 2.72
N PHE A 391 28.17 6.20 3.51
CA PHE A 391 27.25 5.17 3.06
C PHE A 391 26.24 5.74 2.06
N ALA A 392 25.68 6.92 2.33
CA ALA A 392 24.78 7.61 1.40
C ALA A 392 25.49 7.91 0.06
N GLN A 393 26.74 8.36 0.11
CA GLN A 393 27.55 8.58 -1.09
C GLN A 393 27.75 7.28 -1.88
N ALA A 394 28.10 6.18 -1.20
CA ALA A 394 28.26 4.88 -1.85
C ALA A 394 26.96 4.39 -2.52
N VAL A 395 25.80 4.63 -1.90
CA VAL A 395 24.49 4.34 -2.50
C VAL A 395 24.29 5.12 -3.80
N VAL A 396 24.55 6.42 -3.80
CA VAL A 396 24.39 7.28 -4.99
C VAL A 396 25.34 6.85 -6.11
N GLU A 397 26.62 6.64 -5.80
CA GLU A 397 27.62 6.21 -6.78
C GLU A 397 27.26 4.86 -7.43
N ASN A 398 26.65 3.95 -6.66
CA ASN A 398 26.21 2.67 -7.18
C ASN A 398 24.90 2.77 -7.97
N ALA A 399 23.96 3.60 -7.51
CA ALA A 399 22.70 3.88 -8.21
C ALA A 399 22.95 4.46 -9.61
N LEU A 400 23.77 5.52 -9.71
CA LEU A 400 24.07 6.19 -10.98
C LEU A 400 24.80 5.31 -12.00
N LYS A 401 25.39 4.18 -11.58
CA LYS A 401 26.05 3.21 -12.47
C LYS A 401 25.07 2.22 -13.12
N ILE A 402 23.84 2.09 -12.60
CA ILE A 402 22.87 1.09 -13.07
C ILE A 402 21.49 1.64 -13.43
N PHE A 403 21.24 2.93 -13.17
CA PHE A 403 19.97 3.63 -13.49
C PHE A 403 19.95 4.21 -14.91
#